data_AF-A0A1F2UKG5-F1
#
_entry.id   AF-A0A1F2UKG5-F1
#
_cell.length_a   1.000
_cell.length_b   1.000
_cell.length_c   1.000
_cell.angle_alpha   90.00
_cell.angle_beta   90.00
_cell.angle_gamma   90.00
#
_symmetry.space_group_name_H-M   'P 1'
#
loop_
_entity.id
_entity.type
_entity.pdbx_description
1 polymer ?
#
loop_
_entity_poly.entity_id
_entity_poly.type
_entity_poly.pdbx_seq_one_letter_code
_entity_poly.pdbx_strand_id
1 'polypeptide(L)'
;MLANRTYVRYNNDMEAAHSSACLYCGIKFDAQLRELKRGNAKFCSRSCAAAFGNKLRKKELVPNLTCHQCGNEFYRKPSLSKSSASYCSERCFREASGRAFSKEKILRLIRGFVDKQGRIPTQVEFSHKRGWLNPSTVVGHFGSWNKAIEEAGFLSNSASIGYVCFAKDGHLCRSYSELLIDDWLTDNGVRHDKEVKYPGSRLVADWKVGNMFIEYLGIDTRRDNVISRNYLETLERKRRICLALGVRLLELRPDDLKSIEIEMFRYT
;
A
#
# COMPACT_ATOMS: atom_id res chain seq x y z
N MET A 1 -29.89 -49.12 77.13
CA MET A 1 -28.56 -49.60 76.70
C MET A 1 -28.70 -50.40 75.42
N LEU A 2 -28.33 -49.83 74.27
CA LEU A 2 -28.04 -50.57 73.04
C LEU A 2 -26.83 -49.88 72.41
N ALA A 3 -25.77 -50.67 72.22
CA ALA A 3 -24.44 -50.21 71.83
C ALA A 3 -24.43 -49.68 70.39
N ASN A 4 -23.88 -48.47 70.20
CA ASN A 4 -23.53 -47.92 68.89
C ASN A 4 -22.47 -48.81 68.24
N ARG A 5 -22.82 -49.50 67.15
CA ARG A 5 -21.85 -50.10 66.22
C ARG A 5 -21.25 -48.99 65.37
N THR A 6 -20.08 -48.51 65.75
CA THR A 6 -19.20 -47.71 64.90
C THR A 6 -18.71 -48.57 63.73
N TYR A 7 -19.22 -48.31 62.53
CA TYR A 7 -18.62 -48.82 61.30
C TYR A 7 -17.30 -48.10 61.07
N VAL A 8 -16.22 -48.70 61.53
CA VAL A 8 -14.86 -48.34 61.10
C VAL A 8 -14.76 -48.77 59.63
N ARG A 9 -14.76 -47.82 58.70
CA ARG A 9 -14.29 -48.09 57.34
C ARG A 9 -12.80 -48.41 57.46
N TYR A 10 -12.48 -49.70 57.46
CA TYR A 10 -11.13 -50.17 57.26
C TYR A 10 -10.62 -49.55 55.96
N ASN A 11 -9.59 -48.70 56.09
CA ASN A 11 -8.72 -48.32 54.97
C ASN A 11 -7.98 -49.60 54.58
N ASN A 12 -8.59 -50.38 53.67
CA ASN A 12 -7.88 -51.45 53.00
C ASN A 12 -6.81 -50.81 52.14
N ASP A 13 -5.60 -50.98 52.64
CA ASP A 13 -4.41 -51.29 51.89
C ASP A 13 -3.90 -50.21 50.95
N MET A 14 -2.66 -49.79 51.27
CA MET A 14 -1.64 -49.42 50.30
C MET A 14 -1.56 -50.49 49.20
N GLU A 15 -2.51 -50.54 48.26
CA GLU A 15 -2.35 -51.27 47.02
C GLU A 15 -1.13 -50.66 46.33
N ALA A 16 -0.05 -51.44 46.22
CA ALA A 16 1.17 -51.03 45.55
C ALA A 16 0.80 -50.31 44.24
N ALA A 17 1.26 -49.07 44.09
CA ALA A 17 1.16 -48.36 42.83
C ALA A 17 1.90 -49.20 41.79
N HIS A 18 1.17 -49.79 40.84
CA HIS A 18 1.76 -50.61 39.80
C HIS A 18 2.13 -49.68 38.64
N SER A 19 3.39 -49.76 38.22
CA SER A 19 3.94 -48.87 37.20
C SER A 19 3.57 -49.32 35.78
N SER A 20 3.08 -48.41 34.94
CA SER A 20 2.77 -48.62 33.52
C SER A 20 3.45 -47.57 32.65
N ALA A 21 3.80 -47.91 31.42
CA ALA A 21 4.37 -46.97 30.46
C ALA A 21 3.27 -46.33 29.61
N CYS A 22 3.27 -45.00 29.49
CA CYS A 22 2.33 -44.27 28.66
C CYS A 22 2.56 -44.57 27.17
N LEU A 23 1.52 -44.98 26.44
CA LEU A 23 1.60 -45.30 25.00
C LEU A 23 1.90 -44.08 24.11
N TYR A 24 1.78 -42.85 24.64
CA TYR A 24 2.08 -41.62 23.91
C TYR A 24 3.51 -41.12 24.15
N CYS A 25 3.87 -40.86 25.41
CA CYS A 25 5.15 -40.24 25.77
C CYS A 25 6.19 -41.22 26.34
N GLY A 26 5.84 -42.49 26.55
CA GLY A 26 6.76 -43.51 27.08
C GLY A 26 7.07 -43.41 28.58
N ILE A 27 6.70 -42.32 29.23
CA ILE A 27 6.95 -42.10 30.66
C ILE A 27 6.18 -43.12 31.50
N LYS A 28 6.86 -43.68 32.50
CA LYS A 28 6.26 -44.56 33.50
C LYS A 28 5.41 -43.77 34.48
N PHE A 29 4.21 -44.26 34.79
CA PHE A 29 3.29 -43.65 35.72
C PHE A 29 2.58 -44.70 36.56
N ASP A 30 2.13 -44.28 37.74
CA ASP A 30 1.44 -45.14 38.68
C ASP A 30 -0.04 -45.29 38.33
N ALA A 31 -0.53 -46.53 38.32
CA ALA A 31 -1.92 -46.83 38.07
C ALA A 31 -2.46 -47.86 39.08
N GLN A 32 -3.77 -47.78 39.34
CA GLN A 32 -4.45 -48.77 40.17
C GLN A 32 -4.41 -50.14 39.49
N LEU A 33 -4.11 -51.19 40.25
CA LEU A 33 -3.97 -52.56 39.73
C LEU A 33 -5.22 -53.03 38.97
N ARG A 34 -6.42 -52.62 39.43
CA ARG A 34 -7.69 -52.91 38.75
C ARG A 34 -7.78 -52.34 37.33
N GLU A 35 -7.25 -51.13 37.11
CA GLU A 35 -7.30 -50.47 35.79
C GLU A 35 -6.23 -51.03 34.84
N LEU A 36 -5.11 -51.51 35.39
CA LEU A 36 -4.11 -52.28 34.64
C LEU A 36 -4.68 -53.61 34.18
N LYS A 37 -5.34 -54.37 35.08
CA LYS A 37 -6.00 -55.64 34.74
C LYS A 37 -7.10 -55.48 33.68
N ARG A 38 -7.80 -54.33 33.67
CA ARG A 38 -8.82 -53.97 32.67
C ARG A 38 -8.24 -53.39 31.36
N GLY A 39 -6.93 -53.11 31.31
CA GLY A 39 -6.28 -52.53 30.14
C GLY A 39 -6.59 -51.03 29.92
N ASN A 40 -7.05 -50.32 30.94
CA ASN A 40 -7.40 -48.90 30.87
C ASN A 40 -6.22 -47.97 31.20
N ALA A 41 -5.21 -48.47 31.91
CA ALA A 41 -4.02 -47.71 32.33
C ALA A 41 -2.98 -47.56 31.19
N LYS A 42 -3.40 -46.93 30.09
CA LYS A 42 -2.62 -46.75 28.85
C LYS A 42 -1.88 -45.41 28.76
N PHE A 43 -2.32 -44.40 29.51
CA PHE A 43 -1.82 -43.03 29.38
C PHE A 43 -1.62 -42.38 30.75
N CYS A 44 -0.52 -41.64 30.91
CA CYS A 44 -0.22 -40.93 32.15
C CYS A 44 -1.10 -39.69 32.39
N SER A 45 -1.86 -39.24 31.38
CA SER A 45 -2.74 -38.08 31.47
C SER A 45 -3.82 -38.09 30.39
N ARG A 46 -4.90 -37.31 30.61
CA ARG A 46 -5.91 -37.04 29.58
C ARG A 46 -5.32 -36.39 28.33
N SER A 47 -4.30 -35.54 28.50
CA SER A 47 -3.59 -34.91 27.38
C SER A 47 -2.82 -35.92 26.54
N CYS A 48 -2.16 -36.91 27.14
CA CYS A 48 -1.48 -37.98 26.42
C CYS A 48 -2.46 -38.89 25.67
N ALA A 49 -3.61 -39.21 26.29
CA ALA A 49 -4.67 -39.97 25.63
C ALA A 49 -5.23 -39.21 24.40
N ALA A 50 -5.51 -37.92 24.55
CA ALA A 50 -5.97 -37.07 23.45
C ALA A 50 -4.92 -36.92 22.34
N ALA A 51 -3.65 -36.72 22.70
CA ALA A 51 -2.57 -36.57 21.75
C ALA A 51 -2.29 -37.87 20.97
N PHE A 52 -2.36 -39.03 21.64
CA PHE A 52 -2.30 -40.33 20.98
C PHE A 52 -3.47 -40.53 20.02
N GLY A 53 -4.70 -40.22 20.46
CA GLY A 53 -5.88 -40.27 19.60
C GLY A 53 -5.77 -39.35 18.39
N ASN A 54 -5.26 -38.12 18.57
CA ASN A 54 -5.02 -37.17 17.48
C ASN A 54 -3.92 -37.64 16.53
N LYS A 55 -2.86 -38.27 17.04
CA LYS A 55 -1.80 -38.89 16.24
C LYS A 55 -2.36 -39.99 15.35
N LEU A 56 -3.21 -40.87 15.91
CA LEU A 56 -3.88 -41.93 15.14
C LEU A 56 -4.92 -41.39 14.15
N ARG A 57 -5.54 -40.25 14.44
CA ARG A 57 -6.55 -39.59 13.60
C ARG A 57 -5.99 -38.63 12.57
N LYS A 58 -4.67 -38.42 12.51
CA LYS A 58 -4.03 -37.55 11.51
C LYS A 58 -4.16 -38.17 10.13
N LYS A 59 -5.35 -38.07 9.53
CA LYS A 59 -5.59 -38.45 8.15
C LYS A 59 -4.83 -37.47 7.27
N GLU A 60 -4.06 -38.02 6.35
CA GLU A 60 -3.49 -37.26 5.26
C GLU A 60 -4.64 -36.63 4.46
N LEU A 61 -4.58 -35.31 4.27
CA LEU A 61 -5.60 -34.56 3.57
C LEU A 61 -5.36 -34.75 2.07
N VAL A 62 -6.05 -35.72 1.48
CA VAL A 62 -5.99 -35.97 0.04
C VAL A 62 -6.69 -34.83 -0.68
N PRO A 63 -6.04 -34.15 -1.64
CA PRO A 63 -6.69 -33.14 -2.46
C PRO A 63 -7.99 -33.66 -3.10
N ASN A 64 -9.03 -32.84 -3.12
CA ASN A 64 -10.34 -33.23 -3.65
C ASN A 64 -10.96 -32.19 -4.58
N LEU A 65 -10.23 -31.12 -4.90
CA LEU A 65 -10.64 -30.07 -5.81
C LEU A 65 -9.45 -29.56 -6.61
N THR A 66 -9.73 -29.15 -7.84
CA THR A 66 -8.77 -28.46 -8.72
C THR A 66 -9.12 -26.97 -8.77
N CYS A 67 -8.11 -26.11 -8.59
CA CYS A 67 -8.29 -24.67 -8.65
C CYS A 67 -8.59 -24.22 -10.08
N HIS A 68 -9.71 -23.52 -10.28
CA HIS A 68 -10.12 -23.02 -11.61
C HIS A 68 -9.20 -21.90 -12.14
N GLN A 69 -8.40 -21.28 -11.27
CA GLN A 69 -7.49 -20.20 -11.65
C GLN A 69 -6.08 -20.69 -11.99
N CYS A 70 -5.49 -21.56 -11.15
CA CYS A 70 -4.09 -21.96 -11.29
C CYS A 70 -3.88 -23.45 -11.57
N GLY A 71 -4.95 -24.26 -11.58
CA GLY A 71 -4.86 -25.70 -11.80
C GLY A 71 -4.35 -26.53 -10.61
N ASN A 72 -3.88 -25.91 -9.53
CA ASN A 72 -3.39 -26.66 -8.36
C ASN A 72 -4.49 -27.47 -7.68
N GLU A 73 -4.12 -28.68 -7.24
CA GLU A 73 -4.98 -29.54 -6.42
C GLU A 73 -4.93 -29.11 -4.95
N PHE A 74 -6.09 -29.09 -4.28
CA PHE A 74 -6.18 -28.74 -2.87
C PHE A 74 -7.30 -29.49 -2.16
N TYR A 75 -7.19 -29.62 -0.84
CA TYR A 75 -8.24 -30.20 -0.01
C TYR A 75 -9.21 -29.15 0.52
N ARG A 76 -10.50 -29.43 0.39
CA ARG A 76 -11.59 -28.71 1.06
C ARG A 76 -12.55 -29.73 1.69
N LYS A 77 -13.06 -29.42 2.88
CA LYS A 77 -14.08 -30.27 3.52
C LYS A 77 -15.27 -30.48 2.56
N PRO A 78 -15.75 -31.72 2.34
CA PRO A 78 -16.89 -31.97 1.45
C PRO A 78 -18.16 -31.16 1.78
N SER A 79 -18.37 -30.81 3.06
CA SER A 79 -19.48 -29.93 3.46
C SER A 79 -19.42 -28.51 2.88
N LEU A 80 -18.25 -28.08 2.39
CA LEU A 80 -17.98 -26.73 1.86
C LEU A 80 -17.78 -26.73 0.33
N SER A 81 -17.95 -27.85 -0.37
CA SER A 81 -17.67 -27.98 -1.82
C SER A 81 -18.86 -27.66 -2.74
N LYS A 82 -19.80 -26.80 -2.32
CA LYS A 82 -21.05 -26.52 -3.07
C LYS A 82 -20.90 -25.59 -4.28
N SER A 83 -19.74 -24.97 -4.48
CA SER A 83 -19.51 -23.99 -5.55
C SER A 83 -19.01 -24.67 -6.82
N SER A 84 -19.58 -24.32 -7.98
CA SER A 84 -19.11 -24.75 -9.30
C SER A 84 -17.70 -24.25 -9.60
N ALA A 85 -17.35 -23.04 -9.13
CA ALA A 85 -16.00 -22.50 -9.22
C ALA A 85 -15.26 -22.69 -7.89
N SER A 86 -14.17 -23.45 -7.93
CA SER A 86 -13.35 -23.79 -6.76
C SER A 86 -11.95 -23.18 -6.89
N TYR A 87 -11.50 -22.51 -5.82
CA TYR A 87 -10.22 -21.78 -5.78
C TYR A 87 -9.41 -22.20 -4.55
N CYS A 88 -8.10 -22.38 -4.73
CA CYS A 88 -7.18 -22.81 -3.66
C CYS A 88 -6.84 -21.68 -2.67
N SER A 89 -7.08 -20.42 -3.04
CA SER A 89 -6.81 -19.25 -2.21
C SER A 89 -7.71 -18.05 -2.56
N GLU A 90 -7.84 -17.11 -1.61
CA GLU A 90 -8.46 -15.79 -1.81
C GLU A 90 -7.87 -15.08 -3.04
N ARG A 91 -6.55 -15.17 -3.23
CA ARG A 91 -5.83 -14.61 -4.38
C ARG A 91 -6.36 -15.20 -5.68
N CYS A 92 -6.41 -16.53 -5.81
CA CYS A 92 -6.91 -17.20 -7.01
C CYS A 92 -8.37 -16.85 -7.32
N PHE A 93 -9.21 -16.72 -6.29
CA PHE A 93 -10.60 -16.26 -6.46
C PHE A 93 -10.67 -14.82 -6.99
N ARG A 94 -9.87 -13.91 -6.43
CA ARG A 94 -9.85 -12.50 -6.85
C ARG A 94 -9.34 -12.33 -8.28
N GLU A 95 -8.30 -13.08 -8.65
CA GLU A 95 -7.76 -13.11 -10.01
C GLU A 95 -8.81 -13.60 -11.02
N ALA A 96 -9.44 -14.75 -10.76
CA ALA A 96 -10.45 -15.31 -11.66
C ALA A 96 -11.73 -14.45 -11.75
N SER A 97 -12.14 -13.80 -10.65
CA SER A 97 -13.35 -12.96 -10.63
C SER A 97 -13.14 -11.56 -11.24
N GLY A 98 -11.95 -11.24 -11.75
CA GLY A 98 -11.62 -9.90 -12.26
C GLY A 98 -11.62 -8.80 -11.18
N ARG A 99 -11.74 -9.18 -9.89
CA ARG A 99 -11.66 -8.29 -8.73
C ARG A 99 -10.21 -8.04 -8.28
N ALA A 100 -9.25 -8.79 -8.82
CA ALA A 100 -7.84 -8.46 -8.72
C ALA A 100 -7.52 -7.32 -9.67
N PHE A 101 -6.88 -6.28 -9.16
CA PHE A 101 -6.28 -5.28 -10.02
C PHE A 101 -4.93 -5.82 -10.49
N SER A 102 -4.74 -5.99 -11.79
CA SER A 102 -3.41 -6.33 -12.31
C SER A 102 -2.45 -5.15 -12.10
N LYS A 103 -1.14 -5.41 -12.09
CA LYS A 103 -0.12 -4.35 -12.05
C LYS A 103 -0.37 -3.33 -13.16
N GLU A 104 -0.63 -3.79 -14.37
CA GLU A 104 -0.84 -2.96 -15.57
C GLU A 104 -2.09 -2.08 -15.43
N LYS A 105 -3.14 -2.59 -14.79
CA LYS A 105 -4.34 -1.79 -14.50
C LYS A 105 -4.03 -0.67 -13.50
N ILE A 106 -3.23 -0.96 -12.47
CA ILE A 106 -2.81 0.04 -11.48
C ILE A 106 -1.94 1.12 -12.14
N LEU A 107 -0.96 0.73 -12.96
CA LEU A 107 -0.11 1.68 -13.69
C LEU A 107 -0.91 2.57 -14.64
N ARG A 108 -1.89 2.00 -15.37
CA ARG A 108 -2.80 2.79 -16.22
C ARG A 108 -3.62 3.82 -15.43
N LEU A 109 -4.08 3.47 -14.23
CA LEU A 109 -4.81 4.40 -13.38
C LEU A 109 -3.93 5.54 -12.86
N ILE A 110 -2.67 5.25 -12.49
CA ILE A 110 -1.70 6.27 -12.09
C ILE A 110 -1.43 7.22 -13.27
N ARG A 111 -1.06 6.70 -14.44
CA ARG A 111 -0.80 7.51 -15.64
C ARG A 111 -2.02 8.36 -16.03
N GLY A 112 -3.20 7.75 -16.09
CA GLY A 112 -4.43 8.48 -16.41
C GLY A 112 -4.84 9.53 -15.37
N PHE A 113 -4.39 9.42 -14.11
CA PHE A 113 -4.53 10.52 -13.14
C PHE A 113 -3.58 11.66 -13.50
N VAL A 114 -2.31 11.34 -13.79
CA VAL A 114 -1.29 12.34 -14.17
C VAL A 114 -1.74 13.09 -15.41
N ASP A 115 -2.19 12.39 -16.46
CA ASP A 115 -2.66 13.01 -17.70
C ASP A 115 -3.82 13.98 -17.44
N LYS A 116 -4.73 13.64 -16.52
CA LYS A 116 -5.92 14.46 -16.22
C LYS A 116 -5.66 15.61 -15.28
N GLN A 117 -4.68 15.50 -14.39
CA GLN A 117 -4.48 16.42 -13.27
C GLN A 117 -3.14 17.15 -13.33
N GLY A 118 -2.25 16.78 -14.26
CA GLY A 118 -0.91 17.33 -14.38
C GLY A 118 -0.07 17.13 -13.12
N ARG A 119 -0.30 16.04 -12.36
CA ARG A 119 0.50 15.68 -11.17
C ARG A 119 0.26 14.24 -10.75
N ILE A 120 1.19 13.68 -9.98
CA ILE A 120 1.03 12.36 -9.37
C ILE A 120 -0.06 12.40 -8.28
N PRO A 121 -0.90 11.35 -8.17
CA PRO A 121 -1.87 11.25 -7.09
C PRO A 121 -1.20 11.02 -5.74
N THR A 122 -1.70 11.68 -4.68
CA THR A 122 -1.38 11.26 -3.32
C THR A 122 -2.11 9.97 -2.96
N GLN A 123 -1.62 9.24 -1.95
CA GLN A 123 -2.28 8.01 -1.47
C GLN A 123 -3.74 8.26 -1.05
N VAL A 124 -4.01 9.42 -0.45
CA VAL A 124 -5.35 9.84 0.01
C VAL A 124 -6.25 10.12 -1.19
N GLU A 125 -5.82 10.93 -2.14
CA GLU A 125 -6.65 11.26 -3.32
C GLU A 125 -6.95 10.05 -4.21
N PHE A 126 -6.03 9.08 -4.21
CA PHE A 126 -6.23 7.83 -4.91
C PHE A 126 -7.21 6.90 -4.19
N SER A 127 -7.49 7.07 -2.89
CA SER A 127 -8.40 6.21 -2.13
C SER A 127 -9.82 6.79 -1.98
N HIS A 128 -9.97 8.11 -2.01
CA HIS A 128 -11.23 8.79 -1.63
C HIS A 128 -12.32 8.83 -2.72
N LYS A 129 -12.07 8.40 -3.96
CA LYS A 129 -13.08 8.39 -5.04
C LYS A 129 -13.69 6.99 -5.23
N ARG A 130 -15.03 6.91 -5.32
CA ARG A 130 -15.75 5.66 -5.68
C ARG A 130 -15.17 5.08 -6.97
N GLY A 131 -14.77 3.80 -6.92
CA GLY A 131 -14.18 3.09 -8.07
C GLY A 131 -12.65 3.14 -8.14
N TRP A 132 -11.98 3.86 -7.24
CA TRP A 132 -10.53 3.87 -7.15
C TRP A 132 -10.01 2.82 -6.16
N LEU A 133 -8.73 2.48 -6.33
CA LEU A 133 -8.03 1.42 -5.63
C LEU A 133 -7.76 1.75 -4.17
N ASN A 134 -7.91 0.75 -3.29
CA ASN A 134 -7.37 0.86 -1.94
C ASN A 134 -5.81 0.93 -2.02
N PRO A 135 -5.14 1.89 -1.35
CA PRO A 135 -3.68 2.01 -1.33
C PRO A 135 -2.95 0.72 -0.93
N SER A 136 -3.53 -0.09 -0.04
CA SER A 136 -2.97 -1.40 0.34
C SER A 136 -2.90 -2.38 -0.84
N THR A 137 -3.78 -2.24 -1.84
CA THR A 137 -3.70 -3.03 -3.08
C THR A 137 -2.48 -2.60 -3.91
N VAL A 138 -2.24 -1.30 -4.05
CA VAL A 138 -1.05 -0.79 -4.74
C VAL A 138 0.22 -1.26 -4.05
N VAL A 139 0.30 -1.09 -2.72
CA VAL A 139 1.44 -1.57 -1.92
C VAL A 139 1.62 -3.08 -2.05
N GLY A 140 0.54 -3.87 -2.06
CA GLY A 140 0.62 -5.32 -2.23
C GLY A 140 1.21 -5.78 -3.57
N HIS A 141 1.00 -5.02 -4.65
CA HIS A 141 1.54 -5.36 -5.98
C HIS A 141 2.98 -4.86 -6.18
N PHE A 142 3.32 -3.68 -5.66
CA PHE A 142 4.57 -2.98 -5.96
C PHE A 142 5.56 -2.95 -4.79
N GLY A 143 5.14 -3.35 -3.59
CA GLY A 143 5.92 -3.28 -2.35
C GLY A 143 5.86 -1.93 -1.66
N SER A 144 5.76 -0.83 -2.41
CA SER A 144 5.52 0.51 -1.88
C SER A 144 4.74 1.38 -2.87
N TRP A 145 4.15 2.46 -2.38
CA TRP A 145 3.52 3.47 -3.25
C TRP A 145 4.53 4.08 -4.21
N ASN A 146 5.69 4.48 -3.68
CA ASN A 146 6.78 5.09 -4.44
C ASN A 146 7.26 4.20 -5.58
N LYS A 147 7.39 2.90 -5.34
CA LYS A 147 7.76 1.94 -6.38
C LYS A 147 6.69 1.80 -7.47
N ALA A 148 5.40 1.92 -7.11
CA ALA A 148 4.33 1.97 -8.11
C ALA A 148 4.40 3.23 -8.98
N ILE A 149 4.79 4.37 -8.41
CA ILE A 149 5.00 5.63 -9.14
C ILE A 149 6.22 5.53 -10.07
N GLU A 150 7.32 4.95 -9.59
CA GLU A 150 8.52 4.65 -10.39
C GLU A 150 8.22 3.71 -11.54
N GLU A 151 7.55 2.57 -11.28
CA GLU A 151 7.15 1.63 -12.34
C GLU A 151 6.11 2.25 -13.30
N ALA A 152 5.37 3.28 -12.88
CA ALA A 152 4.49 4.05 -13.76
C ALA A 152 5.24 5.01 -14.69
N GLY A 153 6.54 5.25 -14.44
CA GLY A 153 7.41 6.12 -15.22
C GLY A 153 7.65 7.49 -14.58
N PHE A 154 7.40 7.65 -13.28
CA PHE A 154 7.57 8.94 -12.59
C PHE A 154 8.50 8.83 -11.38
N LEU A 155 9.20 9.92 -11.04
CA LEU A 155 10.10 9.93 -9.88
C LEU A 155 9.30 9.91 -8.56
N SER A 156 9.73 9.06 -7.62
CA SER A 156 9.02 8.88 -6.36
C SER A 156 9.29 10.01 -5.36
N ASN A 157 8.32 10.26 -4.48
CA ASN A 157 8.36 11.33 -3.51
C ASN A 157 9.25 10.93 -2.31
N SER A 158 10.31 11.68 -2.00
CA SER A 158 10.85 11.69 -0.64
C SER A 158 10.02 12.69 0.16
N ALA A 159 9.33 12.19 1.18
CA ALA A 159 8.37 12.95 1.96
C ALA A 159 9.01 14.19 2.62
N SER A 160 8.93 15.36 1.97
CA SER A 160 9.04 16.72 2.55
C SER A 160 9.30 17.80 1.49
N ILE A 161 9.69 17.44 0.28
CA ILE A 161 9.95 18.38 -0.82
C ILE A 161 9.06 17.95 -1.99
N GLY A 162 8.40 18.88 -2.67
CA GLY A 162 7.61 18.59 -3.86
C GLY A 162 8.43 17.83 -4.92
N TYR A 163 7.76 17.31 -5.96
CA TYR A 163 8.35 16.49 -7.02
C TYR A 163 9.69 17.04 -7.53
N VAL A 164 10.80 16.52 -7.00
CA VAL A 164 12.13 16.88 -7.48
C VAL A 164 12.45 16.04 -8.71
N CYS A 165 12.61 16.69 -9.85
CA CYS A 165 12.87 16.05 -11.15
C CYS A 165 13.88 16.89 -11.94
N PHE A 166 14.60 16.26 -12.86
CA PHE A 166 15.48 16.97 -13.78
C PHE A 166 14.76 17.13 -15.11
N ALA A 167 14.74 18.36 -15.63
CA ALA A 167 14.30 18.66 -16.99
C ALA A 167 15.31 18.14 -18.02
N LYS A 168 14.91 18.11 -19.28
CA LYS A 168 15.72 17.62 -20.41
C LYS A 168 17.06 18.32 -20.55
N ASP A 169 17.14 19.60 -20.22
CA ASP A 169 18.38 20.40 -20.25
C ASP A 169 19.21 20.30 -18.95
N GLY A 170 18.71 19.55 -17.97
CA GLY A 170 19.35 19.32 -16.68
C GLY A 170 18.90 20.27 -15.56
N HIS A 171 17.95 21.19 -15.80
CA HIS A 171 17.43 22.03 -14.73
C HIS A 171 16.71 21.21 -13.64
N LEU A 172 16.98 21.56 -12.38
CA LEU A 172 16.27 20.98 -11.24
C LEU A 172 14.88 21.60 -11.13
N CYS A 173 13.85 20.77 -11.17
CA CYS A 173 12.45 21.13 -10.99
C CYS A 173 11.92 20.60 -9.67
N ARG A 174 11.25 21.44 -8.87
CA ARG A 174 10.66 21.06 -7.57
C ARG A 174 9.17 20.76 -7.66
N SER A 175 8.62 20.82 -8.87
CA SER A 175 7.26 20.40 -9.18
C SER A 175 7.19 19.82 -10.59
N TYR A 176 6.17 19.00 -10.86
CA TYR A 176 5.93 18.47 -12.20
C TYR A 176 5.50 19.57 -13.18
N SER A 177 4.78 20.58 -12.71
CA SER A 177 4.45 21.76 -13.51
C SER A 177 5.71 22.50 -13.95
N GLU A 178 6.69 22.65 -13.06
CA GLU A 178 7.99 23.18 -13.47
C GLU A 178 8.65 22.32 -14.52
N LEU A 179 8.67 20.99 -14.35
CA LEU A 179 9.24 20.08 -15.35
C LEU A 179 8.58 20.25 -16.73
N LEU A 180 7.23 20.30 -16.77
CA LEU A 180 6.50 20.46 -18.02
C LEU A 180 6.82 21.77 -18.73
N ILE A 181 6.91 22.88 -17.97
CA ILE A 181 7.22 24.20 -18.53
C ILE A 181 8.67 24.23 -19.03
N ASP A 182 9.59 23.70 -18.23
CA ASP A 182 11.02 23.67 -18.52
C ASP A 182 11.31 22.82 -19.78
N ASP A 183 10.81 21.58 -19.81
CA ASP A 183 10.91 20.69 -20.98
C ASP A 183 10.26 21.32 -22.21
N TRP A 184 9.13 22.02 -22.06
CA TRP A 184 8.51 22.72 -23.18
C TRP A 184 9.41 23.84 -23.72
N LEU A 185 10.03 24.63 -22.85
CA LEU A 185 10.99 25.66 -23.26
C LEU A 185 12.17 25.02 -24.00
N THR A 186 12.73 23.92 -23.47
CA THR A 186 13.82 23.17 -24.11
C THR A 186 13.42 22.63 -25.49
N ASP A 187 12.27 21.95 -25.58
CA ASP A 187 11.78 21.32 -26.82
C ASP A 187 11.49 22.35 -27.92
N ASN A 188 11.14 23.59 -27.54
CA ASN A 188 10.91 24.69 -28.48
C ASN A 188 12.17 25.53 -28.74
N GLY A 189 13.35 25.10 -28.27
CA GLY A 189 14.61 25.80 -28.48
C GLY A 189 14.71 27.14 -27.76
N VAL A 190 13.84 27.39 -26.77
CA VAL A 190 13.81 28.62 -25.98
C VAL A 190 14.88 28.52 -24.89
N ARG A 191 15.98 29.26 -25.08
CA ARG A 191 17.01 29.39 -24.03
C ARG A 191 16.43 30.11 -22.82
N HIS A 192 16.56 29.48 -21.67
CA HIS A 192 16.00 29.97 -20.43
C HIS A 192 16.95 29.67 -19.25
N ASP A 193 16.92 30.53 -18.25
CA ASP A 193 17.62 30.35 -16.99
C ASP A 193 16.59 30.11 -15.88
N LYS A 194 16.90 29.22 -14.93
CA LYS A 194 16.02 28.90 -13.80
C LYS A 194 16.44 29.59 -12.50
N GLU A 195 15.47 29.89 -11.64
CA GLU A 195 15.68 30.47 -10.30
C GLU A 195 16.47 31.80 -10.32
N VAL A 196 16.11 32.69 -11.26
CA VAL A 196 16.83 33.97 -11.46
C VAL A 196 16.32 35.04 -10.50
N LYS A 197 17.24 35.72 -9.81
CA LYS A 197 16.87 36.85 -8.92
C LYS A 197 16.34 38.03 -9.71
N TYR A 198 15.27 38.64 -9.19
CA TYR A 198 14.82 39.95 -9.65
C TYR A 198 15.88 41.02 -9.30
N PRO A 199 16.23 41.93 -10.23
CA PRO A 199 17.22 42.96 -9.97
C PRO A 199 16.85 43.83 -8.75
N GLY A 200 17.84 44.09 -7.89
CA GLY A 200 17.64 44.90 -6.68
C GLY A 200 16.76 44.26 -5.60
N SER A 201 16.48 42.97 -5.69
CA SER A 201 15.56 42.27 -4.78
C SER A 201 16.11 40.92 -4.30
N ARG A 202 15.52 40.40 -3.23
CA ARG A 202 15.72 39.02 -2.76
C ARG A 202 14.75 38.02 -3.40
N LEU A 203 13.79 38.52 -4.18
CA LEU A 203 12.81 37.69 -4.87
C LEU A 203 13.46 36.95 -6.04
N VAL A 204 12.95 35.76 -6.32
CA VAL A 204 13.43 34.86 -7.38
C VAL A 204 12.27 34.57 -8.32
N ALA A 205 12.55 34.62 -9.62
CA ALA A 205 11.66 34.17 -10.68
C ALA A 205 11.88 32.68 -10.97
N ASP A 206 10.83 31.99 -11.38
CA ASP A 206 10.93 30.58 -11.73
C ASP A 206 11.82 30.42 -12.98
N TRP A 207 11.57 31.22 -14.02
CA TRP A 207 12.43 31.29 -15.21
C TRP A 207 12.69 32.73 -15.70
N LYS A 208 13.76 32.89 -16.47
CA LYS A 208 14.05 34.08 -17.28
C LYS A 208 14.33 33.66 -18.72
N VAL A 209 13.68 34.33 -19.66
CA VAL A 209 13.87 34.16 -21.11
C VAL A 209 14.18 35.52 -21.71
N GLY A 210 15.41 35.73 -22.19
CA GLY A 210 15.83 37.04 -22.71
C GLY A 210 15.57 38.19 -21.72
N ASN A 211 14.71 39.14 -22.10
CA ASN A 211 14.26 40.27 -21.28
C ASN A 211 12.84 40.06 -20.69
N MET A 212 12.51 38.82 -20.33
CA MET A 212 11.23 38.46 -19.74
C MET A 212 11.43 37.50 -18.56
N PHE A 213 10.67 37.70 -17.49
CA PHE A 213 10.56 36.74 -16.39
C PHE A 213 9.28 35.91 -16.55
N ILE A 214 9.33 34.65 -16.12
CA ILE A 214 8.20 33.72 -16.11
C ILE A 214 7.99 33.22 -14.68
N GLU A 215 6.73 33.22 -14.24
CA GLU A 215 6.27 32.68 -12.96
C GLU A 215 5.19 31.64 -13.20
N TYR A 216 5.29 30.48 -12.57
CA TYR A 216 4.20 29.53 -12.50
C TYR A 216 3.43 29.69 -11.20
N LEU A 217 2.21 30.21 -11.32
CA LEU A 217 1.30 30.43 -10.21
C LEU A 217 0.54 29.14 -9.89
N GLY A 218 1.14 28.27 -9.08
CA GLY A 218 0.51 27.02 -8.64
C GLY A 218 -0.79 27.17 -7.83
N ILE A 219 -1.07 28.39 -7.34
CA ILE A 219 -2.34 28.80 -6.71
C ILE A 219 -2.98 29.86 -7.62
N ASP A 220 -4.17 29.58 -8.13
CA ASP A 220 -4.88 30.48 -9.04
C ASP A 220 -5.78 31.43 -8.26
N THR A 221 -5.37 32.70 -8.20
CA THR A 221 -6.12 33.77 -7.51
C THR A 221 -7.52 34.01 -8.02
N ARG A 222 -7.89 33.45 -9.18
CA ARG A 222 -9.23 33.53 -9.77
C ARG A 222 -10.18 32.45 -9.24
N ARG A 223 -9.66 31.35 -8.68
CA ARG A 223 -10.45 30.14 -8.35
C ARG A 223 -10.28 29.68 -6.92
N ASP A 224 -9.12 29.94 -6.32
CA ASP A 224 -8.82 29.47 -4.97
C ASP A 224 -9.39 30.44 -3.93
N ASN A 225 -10.29 29.93 -3.09
CA ASN A 225 -11.03 30.75 -2.12
C ASN A 225 -10.24 31.10 -0.85
N VAL A 226 -9.05 30.52 -0.66
CA VAL A 226 -8.20 30.75 0.50
C VAL A 226 -6.76 30.95 0.02
N ILE A 227 -6.33 32.21 0.01
CA ILE A 227 -5.00 32.61 -0.45
C ILE A 227 -4.38 33.50 0.61
N SER A 228 -3.13 33.19 0.99
CA SER A 228 -2.44 33.99 2.00
C SER A 228 -2.15 35.40 1.48
N ARG A 229 -2.32 36.42 2.34
CA ARG A 229 -1.99 37.81 2.00
C ARG A 229 -0.51 37.97 1.59
N ASN A 230 0.40 37.27 2.27
CA ASN A 230 1.84 37.29 1.97
C ASN A 230 2.17 36.80 0.55
N TYR A 231 1.43 35.81 0.03
CA TYR A 231 1.59 35.33 -1.34
C TYR A 231 1.23 36.42 -2.34
N LEU A 232 0.06 37.06 -2.16
CA LEU A 232 -0.40 38.16 -3.02
C LEU A 232 0.57 39.35 -2.98
N GLU A 233 1.04 39.74 -1.79
CA GLU A 233 2.01 40.83 -1.64
C GLU A 233 3.34 40.52 -2.33
N THR A 234 3.80 39.26 -2.27
CA THR A 234 5.01 38.82 -2.98
C THR A 234 4.85 38.96 -4.49
N LEU A 235 3.72 38.50 -5.04
CA LEU A 235 3.44 38.59 -6.47
C LEU A 235 3.36 40.05 -6.95
N GLU A 236 2.67 40.91 -6.19
CA GLU A 236 2.60 42.35 -6.48
C GLU A 236 3.96 43.05 -6.42
N ARG A 237 4.87 42.60 -5.54
CA ARG A 237 6.25 43.11 -5.53
C ARG A 237 7.01 42.71 -6.80
N LYS A 238 6.85 41.46 -7.27
CA LYS A 238 7.45 41.00 -8.53
C LYS A 238 6.94 41.81 -9.73
N ARG A 239 5.61 42.00 -9.84
CA ARG A 239 4.96 42.85 -10.85
C ARG A 239 5.52 44.27 -10.87
N ARG A 240 5.63 44.90 -9.70
CA ARG A 240 6.18 46.27 -9.57
C ARG A 240 7.64 46.38 -10.00
N ILE A 241 8.47 45.38 -9.67
CA ILE A 241 9.87 45.36 -10.12
C ILE A 241 9.94 45.29 -11.64
N CYS A 242 9.18 44.38 -12.27
CA CYS A 242 9.12 44.27 -13.72
C CYS A 242 8.65 45.56 -14.38
N LEU A 243 7.58 46.18 -13.86
CA LEU A 243 7.04 47.44 -14.36
C LEU A 243 8.09 48.57 -14.27
N ALA A 244 8.77 48.70 -13.13
CA ALA A 244 9.79 49.74 -12.93
C ALA A 244 11.00 49.58 -13.85
N LEU A 245 11.32 48.35 -14.27
CA LEU A 245 12.45 48.04 -15.14
C LEU A 245 12.06 47.96 -16.63
N GLY A 246 10.78 48.07 -16.98
CA GLY A 246 10.31 47.87 -18.35
C GLY A 246 10.51 46.43 -18.86
N VAL A 247 10.53 45.46 -17.95
CA VAL A 247 10.72 44.03 -18.24
C VAL A 247 9.36 43.33 -18.27
N ARG A 248 9.15 42.39 -19.19
CA ARG A 248 7.89 41.64 -19.26
C ARG A 248 7.84 40.58 -18.16
N LEU A 249 6.68 40.43 -17.51
CA LEU A 249 6.38 39.33 -16.59
C LEU A 249 5.28 38.46 -17.20
N LEU A 250 5.56 37.18 -17.40
CA LEU A 250 4.59 36.18 -17.83
C LEU A 250 4.17 35.33 -16.63
N GLU A 251 2.87 35.34 -16.32
CA GLU A 251 2.31 34.54 -15.23
C GLU A 251 1.53 33.36 -15.80
N LEU A 252 2.14 32.17 -15.74
CA LEU A 252 1.53 30.91 -16.12
C LEU A 252 0.67 30.37 -14.99
N ARG A 253 -0.44 29.71 -15.33
CA ARG A 253 -1.41 29.12 -14.41
C ARG A 253 -1.68 27.66 -14.78
N PRO A 254 -2.27 26.87 -13.89
CA PRO A 254 -2.54 25.45 -14.15
C PRO A 254 -3.39 25.17 -15.39
N ASP A 255 -4.28 26.09 -15.78
CA ASP A 255 -5.07 25.91 -17.00
C ASP A 255 -4.28 26.14 -18.28
N ASP A 256 -3.24 27.00 -18.24
CA ASP A 256 -2.37 27.26 -19.38
C ASP A 256 -1.55 26.00 -19.74
N LEU A 257 -1.42 25.07 -18.78
CA LEU A 257 -0.78 23.75 -18.98
C LEU A 257 -1.73 22.69 -19.57
N LYS A 258 -3.05 22.87 -19.51
CA LYS A 258 -4.01 21.88 -20.03
C LYS A 258 -4.15 21.96 -21.55
N SER A 259 -3.75 23.08 -22.14
CA SER A 259 -3.74 23.35 -23.57
C SER A 259 -2.37 23.04 -24.18
N ILE A 260 -1.86 21.80 -24.08
CA ILE A 260 -0.56 21.37 -24.65
C ILE A 260 -0.49 21.44 -26.21
N GLU A 261 -1.31 22.27 -26.84
CA GLU A 261 -0.89 23.05 -28.01
C GLU A 261 -0.69 24.49 -27.55
N ILE A 262 0.50 24.80 -27.03
CA ILE A 262 0.84 26.13 -26.53
C ILE A 262 0.89 27.11 -27.71
N GLU A 263 -0.24 27.78 -27.97
CA GLU A 263 -0.32 28.98 -28.82
C GLU A 263 0.36 30.22 -28.17
N MET A 264 0.90 30.10 -26.95
CA MET A 264 1.36 31.24 -26.14
C MET A 264 2.63 31.95 -26.64
N PHE A 265 3.33 31.38 -27.62
CA PHE A 265 4.58 31.96 -28.14
C PHE A 265 4.54 32.33 -29.63
N ARG A 266 3.36 32.41 -30.26
CA ARG A 266 3.21 32.89 -31.65
C ARG A 266 3.63 34.36 -31.88
N TYR A 267 4.16 35.05 -30.88
CA TYR A 267 4.59 36.45 -30.96
C TYR A 267 6.02 36.69 -30.43
N THR A 268 6.87 35.66 -30.39
CA THR A 268 8.34 35.85 -30.33
C THR A 268 8.92 35.88 -31.72
#